data_AF-A0A7S4KQC6-F1
#
_entry.id   AF-A0A7S4KQC6-F1
#
_cell.length_a   1.000
_cell.length_b   1.000
_cell.length_c   1.000
_cell.angle_alpha   90.00
_cell.angle_beta   90.00
_cell.angle_gamma   90.00
#
_symmetry.space_group_name_H-M   'P 1'
#
loop_
_entity.id
_entity.type
_entity.pdbx_description
1 polymer ?
#
loop_
_entity_poly.entity_id
_entity_poly.type
_entity_poly.pdbx_seq_one_letter_code
_entity_poly.pdbx_strand_id
1 'polypeptide(L)'
;MSPSRRFLLLWLIAALNVSLGQVSVVISSFKQKRCLGWQIELFLACPIVTHIHVNWFEPNGPAPNNTSKISYDVLPDRISFRFFPRKFKTQAVFTTDVDVFTSCSALKFAYEIWMRNKMGVIAFHPRNLRTNGTEIWDEGYYHPYRHNTAYVTKGAVMHRKLFKFFFSREYEAARNLVDKHVTGEDMLFSFMMEIDPRVHGVQIACLEWKHACHVDCIQNSVLPLGLRTHSFRVSVLRQLFEMFGNPFIEYSGKEQYVWASDRDAEAASPVCRSINKVYGPNTPPCKEFCRNNPVCPEHST
;
A
#
# COMPACT_ATOMS: atom_id res chain seq x y z
N MET A 1 45.85 15.41 14.53
CA MET A 1 44.72 14.45 14.68
C MET A 1 44.62 13.64 13.39
N SER A 2 44.70 12.30 13.46
CA SER A 2 44.80 11.48 12.24
C SER A 2 43.47 11.42 11.46
N PRO A 3 43.51 11.33 10.12
CA PRO A 3 42.32 11.30 9.26
C PRO A 3 41.37 10.12 9.52
N SER A 4 41.83 9.06 10.19
CA SER A 4 41.05 7.83 10.40
C SER A 4 39.96 7.95 11.45
N ARG A 5 40.09 8.87 12.42
CA ARG A 5 39.09 9.04 13.50
C ARG A 5 37.82 9.78 13.06
N ARG A 6 37.92 10.67 12.06
CA ARG A 6 36.74 11.38 11.52
C ARG A 6 35.83 10.46 10.68
N PHE A 7 36.42 9.53 9.93
CA PHE A 7 35.65 8.54 9.16
C PHE A 7 34.95 7.52 10.06
N LEU A 8 35.61 7.05 11.12
CA LEU A 8 34.99 6.14 12.09
C LEU A 8 33.82 6.81 12.83
N LEU A 9 33.96 8.10 13.18
CA LEU A 9 32.91 8.86 13.87
C LEU A 9 31.70 9.14 12.97
N LEU A 10 31.90 9.43 11.68
CA LEU A 10 30.82 9.60 10.71
C LEU A 10 30.08 8.30 10.41
N TRP A 11 30.78 7.17 10.35
CA TRP A 11 30.16 5.84 10.24
C TRP A 11 29.42 5.43 11.52
N LEU A 12 29.96 5.73 12.71
CA LEU A 12 29.27 5.52 13.98
C LEU A 12 28.03 6.43 14.12
N ILE A 13 28.06 7.67 13.66
CA ILE A 13 26.88 8.56 13.64
C ILE A 13 25.83 8.08 12.61
N ALA A 14 26.26 7.53 11.47
CA ALA A 14 25.36 6.90 10.50
C ALA A 14 24.78 5.57 11.00
N ALA A 15 25.55 4.78 11.76
CA ALA A 15 25.11 3.52 12.36
C ALA A 15 24.30 3.71 13.66
N LEU A 16 24.50 4.82 14.38
CA LEU A 16 23.72 5.22 15.56
C LEU A 16 22.45 6.02 15.19
N ASN A 17 22.33 6.49 13.94
CA ASN A 17 21.07 6.95 13.36
C ASN A 17 20.21 5.76 12.89
N VAL A 18 19.93 4.83 13.81
CA VAL A 18 18.65 4.11 13.71
C VAL A 18 17.59 5.15 14.03
N SER A 19 17.21 5.95 13.03
CA SER A 19 16.24 7.01 13.24
C SER A 19 14.94 6.39 13.72
N LEU A 20 14.59 6.66 14.99
CA LEU A 20 13.30 6.32 15.55
C LEU A 20 12.21 6.95 14.68
N GLY A 21 11.35 6.12 14.08
CA GLY A 21 10.19 6.53 13.29
C GLY A 21 10.50 7.33 12.02
N GLN A 22 10.36 6.70 10.86
CA GLN A 22 10.57 7.31 9.54
C GLN A 22 9.31 7.36 8.65
N VAL A 23 8.30 6.52 8.96
CA VAL A 23 7.12 6.33 8.11
C VAL A 23 5.84 6.60 8.90
N SER A 24 4.91 7.31 8.29
CA SER A 24 3.51 7.37 8.74
C SER A 24 2.71 6.30 8.02
N VAL A 25 1.94 5.50 8.74
CA VAL A 25 1.05 4.49 8.15
C VAL A 25 -0.35 5.08 8.02
N VAL A 26 -1.06 4.76 6.94
CA VAL A 26 -2.48 5.05 6.74
C VAL A 26 -3.20 3.73 6.51
N ILE A 27 -4.10 3.41 7.42
CA ILE A 27 -4.98 2.24 7.34
C ILE A 27 -6.37 2.71 6.94
N SER A 28 -6.93 2.14 5.88
CA SER A 28 -8.33 2.36 5.52
C SER A 28 -9.20 1.24 6.05
N SER A 29 -10.15 1.55 6.95
CA SER A 29 -11.01 0.55 7.60
C SER A 29 -12.49 0.90 7.48
N PHE A 30 -13.31 -0.13 7.22
CA PHE A 30 -14.77 -0.06 7.23
C PHE A 30 -15.37 -1.37 7.73
N LYS A 31 -16.01 -1.35 8.90
CA LYS A 31 -16.68 -2.47 9.57
C LYS A 31 -15.78 -3.69 9.87
N GLN A 32 -14.47 -3.48 10.04
CA GLN A 32 -13.48 -4.57 10.26
C GLN A 32 -12.62 -4.33 11.52
N LYS A 33 -13.28 -4.08 12.66
CA LYS A 33 -12.62 -3.64 13.91
C LYS A 33 -11.50 -4.57 14.42
N ARG A 34 -11.65 -5.89 14.30
CA ARG A 34 -10.64 -6.87 14.78
C ARG A 34 -9.39 -6.85 13.92
N CYS A 35 -9.54 -6.87 12.59
CA CYS A 35 -8.40 -6.75 11.69
C CYS A 35 -7.69 -5.42 11.86
N LEU A 36 -8.45 -4.33 12.02
CA LEU A 36 -7.89 -3.03 12.35
C LEU A 36 -7.04 -3.09 13.63
N GLY A 37 -7.55 -3.72 14.70
CA GLY A 37 -6.82 -3.90 15.96
C GLY A 37 -5.48 -4.62 15.75
N TRP A 38 -5.50 -5.78 15.09
CA TRP A 38 -4.27 -6.54 14.82
C TRP A 38 -3.27 -5.77 13.95
N GLN A 39 -3.75 -5.08 12.92
CA GLN A 39 -2.89 -4.33 12.02
C GLN A 39 -2.28 -3.11 12.72
N ILE A 40 -3.03 -2.44 13.61
CA ILE A 40 -2.50 -1.37 14.47
C ILE A 40 -1.41 -1.92 15.39
N GLU A 41 -1.67 -3.03 16.09
CA GLU A 41 -0.71 -3.65 17.00
C GLU A 41 0.59 -4.06 16.27
N LEU A 42 0.47 -4.65 15.08
CA LEU A 42 1.60 -4.96 14.20
C LEU A 42 2.43 -3.70 13.90
N PHE A 43 1.80 -2.62 13.44
CA PHE A 43 2.54 -1.41 13.07
C PHE A 43 3.04 -0.61 14.27
N LEU A 44 2.40 -0.69 15.44
CA LEU A 44 2.92 -0.10 16.68
C LEU A 44 4.21 -0.77 17.14
N ALA A 45 4.35 -2.07 16.89
CA ALA A 45 5.56 -2.84 17.18
C ALA A 45 6.70 -2.57 16.18
N CYS A 46 6.43 -1.95 15.03
CA CYS A 46 7.41 -1.66 13.99
C CYS A 46 8.25 -0.41 14.34
N PRO A 47 9.58 -0.52 14.57
CA PRO A 47 10.40 0.64 14.98
C PRO A 47 10.46 1.78 13.95
N ILE A 48 10.25 1.45 12.68
CA ILE A 48 10.24 2.43 11.58
C ILE A 48 8.94 3.26 11.52
N VAL A 49 7.87 2.83 12.19
CA VAL A 49 6.58 3.54 12.17
C VAL A 49 6.57 4.66 13.21
N THR A 50 6.42 5.90 12.73
CA THR A 50 6.31 7.10 13.58
C THR A 50 4.89 7.29 14.10
N HIS A 51 3.90 7.08 13.23
CA HIS A 51 2.50 7.40 13.51
C HIS A 51 1.57 6.61 12.61
N ILE A 52 0.41 6.24 13.11
CA ILE A 52 -0.64 5.54 12.37
C ILE A 52 -1.84 6.48 12.24
N HIS A 53 -2.29 6.68 11.02
CA HIS A 53 -3.58 7.28 10.70
C HIS A 53 -4.55 6.17 10.33
N VAL A 54 -5.72 6.18 10.93
CA VAL A 54 -6.82 5.30 10.56
C VAL A 54 -7.87 6.16 9.89
N ASN A 55 -8.13 5.92 8.60
CA ASN A 55 -9.32 6.47 7.95
C ASN A 55 -10.54 5.78 8.57
N TRP A 56 -11.25 6.50 9.42
CA TRP A 56 -12.39 5.98 10.15
C TRP A 56 -13.68 6.25 9.37
N PHE A 57 -14.11 5.25 8.60
CA PHE A 57 -15.34 5.31 7.79
C PHE A 57 -16.54 4.63 8.46
N GLU A 58 -16.48 4.34 9.77
CA GLU A 58 -17.58 3.65 10.45
C GLU A 58 -18.82 4.57 10.53
N PRO A 59 -19.97 4.18 9.93
CA PRO A 59 -21.15 5.04 9.89
C PRO A 59 -21.84 5.16 11.26
N ASN A 60 -21.67 4.16 12.13
CA ASN A 60 -22.35 4.04 13.41
C ASN A 60 -21.34 3.74 14.53
N GLY A 61 -20.81 4.80 15.14
CA GLY A 61 -20.02 4.70 16.36
C GLY A 61 -18.99 5.81 16.50
N PRO A 62 -18.73 6.29 17.72
CA PRO A 62 -17.64 7.23 17.93
C PRO A 62 -16.32 6.57 17.50
N ALA A 63 -15.46 7.34 16.85
CA ALA A 63 -14.08 6.92 16.67
C ALA A 63 -13.42 6.71 18.04
N PRO A 64 -12.51 5.73 18.17
CA PRO A 64 -11.71 5.62 19.38
C PRO A 64 -10.90 6.89 19.63
N ASN A 65 -10.48 7.10 20.88
CA ASN A 65 -9.67 8.25 21.24
C ASN A 65 -8.30 8.21 20.54
N ASN A 66 -7.88 9.36 20.03
CA ASN A 66 -6.53 9.54 19.52
C ASN A 66 -5.49 9.33 20.62
N THR A 67 -4.32 8.84 20.23
CA THR A 67 -3.16 8.70 21.10
C THR A 67 -1.98 9.47 20.54
N SER A 68 -0.85 9.48 21.24
CA SER A 68 0.38 10.11 20.72
C SER A 68 0.89 9.45 19.42
N LYS A 69 0.55 8.19 19.17
CA LYS A 69 0.98 7.40 18.00
C LYS A 69 -0.13 7.05 17.01
N ILE A 70 -1.41 7.25 17.36
CA ILE A 70 -2.56 6.89 16.52
C ILE A 70 -3.51 8.06 16.39
N SER A 71 -3.95 8.34 15.17
CA SER A 71 -5.04 9.26 14.87
C SER A 71 -6.14 8.53 14.12
N TYR A 72 -7.36 8.56 14.66
CA TYR A 72 -8.57 8.14 13.97
C TYR A 72 -9.16 9.36 13.27
N ASP A 73 -8.92 9.43 11.97
CA ASP A 73 -9.39 10.52 11.13
C ASP A 73 -10.84 10.22 10.73
N VAL A 74 -11.80 10.91 11.36
CA VAL A 74 -13.22 10.83 11.00
C VAL A 74 -13.44 11.59 9.70
N LEU A 75 -13.72 10.85 8.63
CA LEU A 75 -13.82 11.39 7.27
C LEU A 75 -15.23 11.15 6.69
N PRO A 76 -15.66 11.94 5.70
CA PRO A 76 -16.82 11.62 4.90
C PRO A 76 -16.76 10.19 4.35
N ASP A 77 -17.89 9.49 4.34
CA ASP A 77 -18.02 8.15 3.76
C ASP A 77 -17.99 8.23 2.22
N ARG A 78 -16.78 8.44 1.69
CA ARG A 78 -16.45 8.58 0.28
C ARG A 78 -15.17 7.82 0.01
N ILE A 79 -15.16 6.98 -1.02
CA ILE A 79 -14.05 6.06 -1.26
C ILE A 79 -12.73 6.80 -1.55
N SER A 80 -12.79 7.96 -2.21
CA SER A 80 -11.62 8.81 -2.50
C SER A 80 -10.91 9.33 -1.25
N PHE A 81 -11.61 9.41 -0.11
CA PHE A 81 -11.04 9.92 1.15
C PHE A 81 -10.05 8.95 1.79
N ARG A 82 -9.88 7.74 1.24
CA ARG A 82 -8.71 6.88 1.51
C ARG A 82 -7.40 7.65 1.34
N PHE A 83 -7.37 8.61 0.42
CA PHE A 83 -6.24 9.48 0.11
C PHE A 83 -6.42 10.93 0.59
N PHE A 84 -7.24 11.17 1.61
CA PHE A 84 -7.48 12.53 2.11
C PHE A 84 -6.17 13.21 2.59
N PRO A 85 -5.83 14.43 2.14
CA PRO A 85 -4.59 15.09 2.52
C PRO A 85 -4.63 15.55 3.97
N ARG A 86 -3.56 15.28 4.72
CA ARG A 86 -3.45 15.64 6.14
C ARG A 86 -2.03 16.00 6.53
N LYS A 87 -1.88 16.48 7.77
CA LYS A 87 -0.57 16.82 8.36
C LYS A 87 0.13 15.55 8.85
N PHE A 88 0.73 14.80 7.94
CA PHE A 88 1.55 13.65 8.27
C PHE A 88 2.80 14.06 9.05
N LYS A 89 3.16 13.26 10.07
CA LYS A 89 4.37 13.48 10.88
C LYS A 89 5.68 13.22 10.10
N THR A 90 5.59 12.50 8.99
CA THR A 90 6.74 12.10 8.17
C THR A 90 6.55 12.50 6.71
N GLN A 91 7.60 12.38 5.90
CA GLN A 91 7.49 12.54 4.43
C GLN A 91 7.01 11.26 3.75
N ALA A 92 7.49 10.11 4.22
CA ALA A 92 7.12 8.79 3.73
C ALA A 92 5.80 8.33 4.34
N VAL A 93 4.83 8.02 3.50
CA VAL A 93 3.55 7.47 3.92
C VAL A 93 3.39 6.08 3.34
N PHE A 94 3.10 5.11 4.20
CA PHE A 94 2.69 3.78 3.81
C PHE A 94 1.17 3.66 3.85
N THR A 95 0.53 3.31 2.74
CA THR A 95 -0.93 3.12 2.67
C THR A 95 -1.29 1.66 2.54
N THR A 96 -2.31 1.21 3.28
CA THR A 96 -2.82 -0.17 3.18
C THR A 96 -4.30 -0.26 3.54
N ASP A 97 -5.00 -1.20 2.93
CA ASP A 97 -6.33 -1.63 3.35
C ASP A 97 -6.19 -2.51 4.60
N VAL A 98 -7.25 -2.53 5.41
CA VAL A 98 -7.30 -3.21 6.72
C VAL A 98 -7.19 -4.74 6.63
N ASP A 99 -7.43 -5.32 5.46
CA ASP A 99 -7.30 -6.74 5.15
C ASP A 99 -5.96 -7.09 4.49
N VAL A 100 -5.08 -6.11 4.24
CA VAL A 100 -3.74 -6.33 3.66
C VAL A 100 -2.66 -6.11 4.73
N PHE A 101 -2.11 -7.21 5.25
CA PHE A 101 -1.04 -7.18 6.25
C PHE A 101 0.32 -7.18 5.57
N THR A 102 1.24 -6.36 6.08
CA THR A 102 2.63 -6.27 5.62
C THR A 102 3.56 -6.24 6.82
N SER A 103 4.61 -7.05 6.78
CA SER A 103 5.60 -7.16 7.86
C SER A 103 6.44 -5.90 8.02
N CYS A 104 6.98 -5.69 9.23
CA CYS A 104 7.90 -4.59 9.51
C CYS A 104 9.10 -4.54 8.55
N SER A 105 9.63 -5.71 8.19
CA SER A 105 10.81 -5.83 7.31
C SER A 105 10.49 -5.44 5.87
N ALA A 106 9.34 -5.84 5.34
CA ALA A 106 8.90 -5.40 4.01
C ALA A 106 8.63 -3.89 3.96
N LEU A 107 8.01 -3.33 5.00
CA LEU A 107 7.83 -1.89 5.11
C LEU A 107 9.18 -1.15 5.14
N LYS A 108 10.13 -1.65 5.94
CA LYS A 108 11.49 -1.09 6.01
C LYS A 108 12.21 -1.15 4.67
N PHE A 109 12.16 -2.31 4.01
CA PHE A 109 12.75 -2.50 2.68
C PHE A 109 12.20 -1.50 1.65
N ALA A 110 10.87 -1.37 1.58
CA ALA A 110 10.23 -0.43 0.66
C ALA A 110 10.61 1.03 0.94
N TYR A 111 10.70 1.40 2.21
CA TYR A 111 11.15 2.73 2.63
C TYR A 111 12.61 3.01 2.22
N GLU A 112 13.52 2.07 2.43
CA GLU A 112 14.95 2.22 2.09
C GLU A 112 15.17 2.43 0.59
N ILE A 113 14.35 1.78 -0.24
CA ILE A 113 14.34 2.01 -1.69
C ILE A 113 13.72 3.37 -2.02
N TRP A 114 12.55 3.67 -1.45
CA TRP A 114 11.84 4.93 -1.66
C TRP A 114 12.73 6.15 -1.35
N MET A 115 13.59 6.07 -0.34
CA MET A 115 14.52 7.13 0.04
C MET A 115 15.45 7.57 -1.09
N ARG A 116 15.71 6.71 -2.08
CA ARG A 116 16.54 6.99 -3.26
C ARG A 116 15.81 7.85 -4.29
N ASN A 117 14.49 7.79 -4.31
CA ASN A 117 13.63 8.58 -5.20
C ASN A 117 12.34 8.96 -4.46
N LYS A 118 12.43 9.98 -3.61
CA LYS A 118 11.35 10.34 -2.66
C LYS A 118 10.04 10.76 -3.32
N MET A 119 10.03 11.15 -4.60
CA MET A 119 8.81 11.50 -5.33
C MET A 119 8.28 10.32 -6.18
N GLY A 120 8.96 9.19 -6.19
CA GLY A 120 8.45 7.94 -6.72
C GLY A 120 7.60 7.17 -5.71
N VAL A 121 7.07 6.03 -6.15
CA VAL A 121 6.24 5.12 -5.36
C VAL A 121 6.84 3.72 -5.38
N ILE A 122 6.95 3.09 -4.21
CA ILE A 122 7.34 1.68 -4.09
C ILE A 122 6.10 0.89 -3.64
N ALA A 123 5.55 0.08 -4.54
CA ALA A 123 4.28 -0.63 -4.33
C ALA A 123 4.46 -2.15 -4.36
N PHE A 124 3.55 -2.88 -3.71
CA PHE A 124 3.62 -4.35 -3.63
C PHE A 124 2.64 -5.09 -4.56
N HIS A 125 1.67 -4.37 -5.12
CA HIS A 125 0.58 -4.96 -5.87
C HIS A 125 0.50 -4.43 -7.30
N PRO A 126 1.28 -4.99 -8.24
CA PRO A 126 1.24 -4.61 -9.64
C PRO A 126 -0.14 -4.89 -10.26
N ARG A 127 -0.48 -4.10 -11.27
CA ARG A 127 -1.69 -4.20 -12.09
C ARG A 127 -1.38 -3.91 -13.54
N ASN A 128 -2.16 -4.51 -14.43
CA ASN A 128 -2.23 -4.20 -15.85
C ASN A 128 -3.64 -3.71 -16.16
N LEU A 129 -3.79 -2.40 -16.35
CA LEU A 129 -5.04 -1.74 -16.69
C LEU A 129 -5.14 -1.56 -18.21
N ARG A 130 -6.25 -2.01 -18.80
CA ARG A 130 -6.48 -1.95 -20.25
C ARG A 130 -7.63 -1.01 -20.58
N THR A 131 -7.53 -0.33 -21.73
CA THR A 131 -8.49 0.68 -22.20
C THR A 131 -9.92 0.15 -22.35
N ASN A 132 -10.08 -1.15 -22.57
CA ASN A 132 -11.38 -1.83 -22.61
C ASN A 132 -12.03 -2.01 -21.22
N GLY A 133 -11.43 -1.47 -20.15
CA GLY A 133 -11.91 -1.59 -18.77
C GLY A 133 -11.49 -2.87 -18.06
N THR A 134 -10.60 -3.67 -18.65
CA THR A 134 -10.06 -4.87 -18.01
C THR A 134 -8.94 -4.50 -17.04
N GLU A 135 -9.01 -5.06 -15.82
CA GLU A 135 -7.93 -5.07 -14.83
C GLU A 135 -7.37 -6.50 -14.74
N ILE A 136 -6.08 -6.66 -15.02
CA ILE A 136 -5.37 -7.93 -14.87
C ILE A 136 -4.31 -7.77 -13.78
N TRP A 137 -4.25 -8.69 -12.83
CA TRP A 137 -3.38 -8.58 -11.67
C TRP A 137 -2.38 -9.72 -11.57
N ASP A 138 -2.72 -10.90 -12.09
CA ASP A 138 -1.90 -12.11 -12.00
C ASP A 138 -0.67 -12.03 -12.91
N GLU A 139 -0.78 -11.43 -14.09
CA GLU A 139 0.33 -11.21 -15.02
C GLU A 139 1.53 -10.48 -14.38
N GLY A 140 1.30 -9.63 -13.38
CA GLY A 140 2.35 -8.94 -12.64
C GLY A 140 3.13 -9.80 -11.64
N TYR A 141 2.79 -11.07 -11.47
CA TYR A 141 3.46 -11.97 -10.53
C TYR A 141 4.11 -13.18 -11.20
N TYR A 142 3.88 -13.39 -12.49
CA TYR A 142 4.42 -14.50 -13.26
C TYR A 142 5.22 -13.98 -14.42
N HIS A 143 6.35 -14.62 -14.74
CA HIS A 143 7.08 -14.34 -15.97
C HIS A 143 6.12 -14.30 -17.17
N PRO A 144 6.09 -13.20 -17.96
CA PRO A 144 7.12 -12.17 -18.06
C PRO A 144 6.89 -10.90 -17.20
N TYR A 145 6.14 -10.99 -16.11
CA TYR A 145 5.87 -9.93 -15.12
C TYR A 145 5.21 -8.67 -15.70
N ARG A 146 4.16 -8.88 -16.52
CA ARG A 146 3.49 -7.76 -17.19
C ARG A 146 2.66 -6.95 -16.22
N HIS A 147 2.92 -5.65 -16.19
CA HIS A 147 2.15 -4.68 -15.44
C HIS A 147 2.35 -3.29 -16.05
N ASN A 148 1.46 -2.36 -15.74
CA ASN A 148 1.58 -0.98 -16.19
C ASN A 148 1.30 0.05 -15.07
N THR A 149 0.98 -0.43 -13.86
CA THR A 149 0.82 0.37 -12.65
C THR A 149 0.82 -0.54 -11.41
N ALA A 150 0.49 0.01 -10.24
CA ALA A 150 0.21 -0.70 -9.00
C ALA A 150 -0.92 -0.06 -8.19
N TYR A 151 -1.57 -0.85 -7.34
CA TYR A 151 -2.56 -0.35 -6.39
C TYR A 151 -1.95 -0.03 -5.04
N VAL A 152 -1.83 1.26 -4.76
CA VAL A 152 -1.27 1.80 -3.51
C VAL A 152 -2.15 1.49 -2.28
N THR A 153 -3.44 1.23 -2.47
CA THR A 153 -4.35 0.78 -1.40
C THR A 153 -3.94 -0.57 -0.83
N LYS A 154 -3.19 -1.39 -1.58
CA LYS A 154 -2.74 -2.71 -1.12
C LYS A 154 -1.32 -2.72 -0.57
N GLY A 155 -0.76 -1.57 -0.20
CA GLY A 155 0.61 -1.49 0.29
C GLY A 155 1.52 -0.78 -0.70
N ALA A 156 1.82 0.47 -0.40
CA ALA A 156 2.86 1.23 -1.07
C ALA A 156 3.45 2.30 -0.15
N VAL A 157 4.75 2.56 -0.28
CA VAL A 157 5.45 3.71 0.32
C VAL A 157 5.54 4.82 -0.71
N MET A 158 5.10 6.02 -0.33
CA MET A 158 5.08 7.20 -1.21
C MET A 158 5.25 8.50 -0.44
N HIS A 159 5.49 9.61 -1.16
CA HIS A 159 5.54 10.93 -0.52
C HIS A 159 4.15 11.42 -0.10
N ARG A 160 4.03 12.01 1.10
CA ARG A 160 2.80 12.68 1.57
C ARG A 160 2.20 13.76 0.65
N LYS A 161 2.95 14.22 -0.35
CA LYS A 161 2.49 15.25 -1.31
C LYS A 161 1.52 14.63 -2.32
N LEU A 162 1.63 13.33 -2.61
CA LEU A 162 0.76 12.66 -3.57
C LEU A 162 -0.70 12.67 -3.11
N PHE A 163 -0.97 12.69 -1.80
CA PHE A 163 -2.33 12.92 -1.27
C PHE A 163 -2.90 14.27 -1.74
N LYS A 164 -2.07 15.33 -1.69
CA LYS A 164 -2.48 16.67 -2.17
C LYS A 164 -2.65 16.72 -3.68
N PHE A 165 -1.81 16.01 -4.42
CA PHE A 165 -1.94 15.90 -5.88
C PHE A 165 -3.24 15.18 -6.22
N PHE A 166 -3.54 14.07 -5.54
CA PHE A 166 -4.79 13.33 -5.74
C PHE A 166 -6.04 14.17 -5.44
N PHE A 167 -5.95 15.13 -4.51
CA PHE A 167 -7.03 16.06 -4.15
C PHE A 167 -7.00 17.41 -4.88
N SER A 168 -6.13 17.57 -5.88
CA SER A 168 -6.07 18.80 -6.67
C SER A 168 -7.32 18.96 -7.57
N ARG A 169 -7.53 20.16 -8.10
CA ARG A 169 -8.75 20.48 -8.88
C ARG A 169 -8.84 19.65 -10.15
N GLU A 170 -7.71 19.33 -10.75
CA GLU A 170 -7.54 18.57 -11.98
C GLU A 170 -8.20 17.19 -11.91
N TYR A 171 -8.18 16.54 -10.74
CA TYR A 171 -8.77 15.21 -10.54
C TYR A 171 -10.17 15.25 -9.90
N GLU A 172 -10.77 16.43 -9.69
CA GLU A 172 -12.05 16.55 -8.97
C GLU A 172 -13.21 15.83 -9.66
N ALA A 173 -13.33 15.97 -10.99
CA ALA A 173 -14.37 15.28 -11.76
C ALA A 173 -14.23 13.75 -11.66
N ALA A 174 -13.01 13.24 -11.75
CA ALA A 174 -12.73 11.82 -11.60
C ALA A 174 -12.94 11.32 -10.16
N ARG A 175 -12.61 12.14 -9.14
CA ARG A 175 -12.93 11.84 -7.73
C ARG A 175 -14.44 11.70 -7.52
N ASN A 176 -15.23 12.62 -8.09
CA ASN A 176 -16.69 12.53 -8.03
C ASN A 176 -17.23 11.27 -8.71
N LEU A 177 -16.60 10.82 -9.82
CA LEU A 177 -16.96 9.58 -10.50
C LEU A 177 -16.70 8.34 -9.62
N VAL A 178 -15.53 8.23 -9.00
CA VAL A 178 -15.18 7.06 -8.15
C VAL A 178 -16.00 7.06 -6.87
N ASP A 179 -16.26 8.23 -6.29
CA ASP A 179 -17.12 8.37 -5.10
C ASP A 179 -18.56 7.98 -5.39
N LYS A 180 -19.11 8.38 -6.54
CA LYS A 180 -20.46 7.99 -6.98
C LYS A 180 -20.65 6.48 -7.06
N HIS A 181 -19.62 5.75 -7.49
CA HIS A 181 -19.68 4.29 -7.68
C HIS A 181 -19.05 3.49 -6.54
N VAL A 182 -18.46 4.18 -5.55
CA VAL A 182 -17.77 3.60 -4.39
C VAL A 182 -16.68 2.60 -4.82
N THR A 183 -15.95 2.91 -5.89
CA THR A 183 -14.88 2.05 -6.44
C THR A 183 -13.98 2.81 -7.41
N GLY A 184 -12.75 2.32 -7.59
CA GLY A 184 -11.82 2.81 -8.62
C GLY A 184 -10.97 4.01 -8.19
N GLU A 185 -10.96 4.35 -6.91
CA GLU A 185 -10.07 5.36 -6.34
C GLU A 185 -8.60 4.99 -6.47
N ASP A 186 -8.28 3.69 -6.37
CA ASP A 186 -6.96 3.13 -6.58
C ASP A 186 -6.53 3.17 -8.06
N MET A 187 -7.48 2.95 -8.97
CA MET A 187 -7.31 3.19 -10.40
C MET A 187 -7.06 4.67 -10.68
N LEU A 188 -7.88 5.57 -10.16
CA LEU A 188 -7.67 7.01 -10.33
C LEU A 188 -6.30 7.44 -9.78
N PHE A 189 -5.88 6.88 -8.65
CA PHE A 189 -4.55 7.15 -8.12
C PHE A 189 -3.45 6.66 -9.08
N SER A 190 -3.65 5.51 -9.72
CA SER A 190 -2.77 5.00 -10.79
C SER A 190 -2.66 5.97 -11.97
N PHE A 191 -3.80 6.48 -12.48
CA PHE A 191 -3.78 7.50 -13.54
C PHE A 191 -3.03 8.76 -13.09
N MET A 192 -3.26 9.23 -11.86
CA MET A 192 -2.53 10.39 -11.32
C MET A 192 -1.02 10.13 -11.26
N MET A 193 -0.57 8.94 -10.84
CA MET A 193 0.86 8.61 -10.78
C MET A 193 1.55 8.66 -12.15
N GLU A 194 0.85 8.28 -13.23
CA GLU A 194 1.41 8.29 -14.58
C GLU A 194 1.31 9.65 -15.28
N ILE A 195 0.27 10.43 -14.98
CA ILE A 195 0.01 11.71 -15.65
C ILE A 195 0.71 12.88 -14.98
N ASP A 196 0.83 12.85 -13.65
CA ASP A 196 1.38 13.98 -12.90
C ASP A 196 2.91 14.00 -13.01
N PRO A 197 3.52 14.99 -13.69
CA PRO A 197 4.97 15.03 -13.93
C PRO A 197 5.78 15.20 -12.64
N ARG A 198 5.13 15.48 -11.51
CA ARG A 198 5.77 15.60 -10.19
C ARG A 198 5.94 14.23 -9.52
N VAL A 199 5.35 13.17 -10.06
CA VAL A 199 5.53 11.78 -9.59
C VAL A 199 6.63 11.14 -10.42
N HIS A 200 7.64 10.59 -9.75
CA HIS A 200 8.83 10.05 -10.40
C HIS A 200 8.73 8.53 -10.62
N GLY A 201 7.60 8.09 -11.17
CA GLY A 201 7.34 6.69 -11.51
C GLY A 201 7.02 5.76 -10.34
N VAL A 202 6.66 4.52 -10.70
CA VAL A 202 6.29 3.43 -9.79
C VAL A 202 7.30 2.30 -9.94
N GLN A 203 7.77 1.74 -8.82
CA GLN A 203 8.56 0.50 -8.79
C GLN A 203 7.82 -0.55 -7.97
N ILE A 204 7.92 -1.80 -8.42
CA ILE A 204 7.27 -2.91 -7.75
C ILE A 204 8.26 -3.61 -6.83
N ALA A 205 8.00 -3.59 -5.52
CA ALA A 205 8.72 -4.42 -4.58
C ALA A 205 8.10 -5.81 -4.55
N CYS A 206 8.87 -6.81 -5.01
CA CYS A 206 8.47 -8.20 -4.89
C CYS A 206 8.75 -8.70 -3.47
N LEU A 207 7.71 -9.20 -2.81
CA LEU A 207 7.78 -9.70 -1.44
C LEU A 207 7.55 -11.21 -1.40
N GLU A 208 8.29 -11.89 -0.54
CA GLU A 208 8.00 -13.28 -0.16
C GLU A 208 6.68 -13.38 0.63
N TRP A 209 6.04 -14.55 0.57
CA TRP A 209 4.83 -14.92 1.32
C TRP A 209 4.87 -14.64 2.84
N LYS A 210 6.01 -14.84 3.51
CA LYS A 210 6.18 -14.51 4.95
C LYS A 210 6.07 -13.02 5.27
N HIS A 211 6.09 -12.15 4.25
CA HIS A 211 6.17 -10.70 4.43
C HIS A 211 4.86 -9.95 4.15
N ALA A 212 3.90 -10.57 3.48
CA ALA A 212 2.60 -9.97 3.21
C ALA A 212 1.50 -11.01 3.13
N CYS A 213 0.31 -10.67 3.62
CA CYS A 213 -0.82 -11.57 3.72
C CYS A 213 -2.12 -10.80 3.52
N HIS A 214 -3.04 -11.35 2.73
CA HIS A 214 -4.41 -10.86 2.63
C HIS A 214 -5.28 -11.65 3.62
N VAL A 215 -5.73 -11.01 4.70
CA VAL A 215 -6.51 -11.67 5.76
C VAL A 215 -7.98 -11.55 5.42
N ASP A 216 -8.73 -12.64 5.60
CA ASP A 216 -10.17 -12.60 5.43
C ASP A 216 -10.85 -11.97 6.64
N CYS A 217 -11.14 -10.67 6.53
CA CYS A 217 -11.69 -9.85 7.59
C CYS A 217 -13.22 -9.82 7.57
N ILE A 218 -13.89 -10.98 7.40
CA ILE A 218 -15.35 -11.10 7.43
C ILE A 218 -15.84 -10.89 8.86
N GLN A 219 -15.95 -9.62 9.24
CA GLN A 219 -16.69 -9.20 10.41
C GLN A 219 -17.95 -8.51 9.91
N ASN A 220 -19.09 -8.80 10.55
CA ASN A 220 -20.38 -8.15 10.28
C ASN A 220 -21.03 -8.48 8.93
N SER A 221 -20.69 -9.61 8.30
CA SER A 221 -21.37 -10.13 7.09
C SER A 221 -21.41 -9.17 5.89
N VAL A 222 -20.49 -8.19 5.82
CA VAL A 222 -20.39 -7.30 4.67
C VAL A 222 -19.49 -7.94 3.62
N LEU A 223 -20.04 -8.18 2.42
CA LEU A 223 -19.26 -8.68 1.30
C LEU A 223 -18.10 -7.72 0.97
N PRO A 224 -16.91 -8.24 0.60
CA PRO A 224 -15.79 -7.44 0.12
C PRO A 224 -16.22 -6.39 -0.90
N LEU A 225 -15.65 -5.18 -0.81
CA LEU A 225 -16.03 -4.05 -1.67
C LEU A 225 -15.92 -4.41 -3.17
N GLY A 226 -14.90 -5.18 -3.54
CA GLY A 226 -14.71 -5.67 -4.90
C GLY A 226 -15.90 -6.49 -5.41
N LEU A 227 -16.49 -7.36 -4.58
CA LEU A 227 -17.66 -8.17 -4.98
C LEU A 227 -18.93 -7.32 -5.12
N ARG A 228 -19.08 -6.26 -4.32
CA ARG A 228 -20.26 -5.38 -4.35
C ARG A 228 -20.23 -4.37 -5.50
N THR A 229 -19.05 -4.04 -6.02
CA THR A 229 -18.86 -2.95 -6.98
C THR A 229 -18.23 -3.39 -8.29
N HIS A 230 -18.00 -4.69 -8.49
CA HIS A 230 -17.27 -5.21 -9.65
C HIS A 230 -17.81 -4.69 -10.99
N SER A 231 -19.14 -4.69 -11.16
CA SER A 231 -19.80 -4.22 -12.38
C SER A 231 -19.54 -2.74 -12.67
N PHE A 232 -19.49 -1.90 -11.63
CA PHE A 232 -19.18 -0.48 -11.76
C PHE A 232 -17.69 -0.24 -12.00
N ARG A 233 -16.81 -1.09 -11.44
CA ARG A 233 -15.36 -0.94 -11.55
C ARG A 233 -14.86 -0.94 -13.00
N VAL A 234 -15.44 -1.81 -13.84
CA VAL A 234 -15.15 -1.84 -15.30
C VAL A 234 -15.58 -0.53 -15.97
N SER A 235 -16.78 -0.05 -15.65
CA SER A 235 -17.33 1.20 -16.20
C SER A 235 -16.53 2.43 -15.77
N VAL A 236 -16.12 2.49 -14.49
CA VAL A 236 -15.27 3.54 -13.95
C VAL A 236 -13.92 3.55 -14.66
N LEU A 237 -13.27 2.39 -14.83
CA LEU A 237 -11.99 2.31 -15.52
C LEU A 237 -12.07 2.84 -16.96
N ARG A 238 -13.12 2.47 -17.71
CA ARG A 238 -13.34 3.00 -19.07
C ARG A 238 -13.50 4.52 -19.07
N GLN A 239 -14.31 5.06 -18.17
CA GLN A 239 -14.50 6.51 -18.05
C GLN A 239 -13.21 7.24 -17.66
N LEU A 240 -12.34 6.63 -16.84
CA LEU A 240 -11.02 7.19 -16.54
C LEU A 240 -10.13 7.23 -17.80
N PHE A 241 -10.13 6.17 -18.62
CA PHE A 241 -9.44 6.18 -19.92
C PHE A 241 -10.04 7.20 -20.90
N GLU A 242 -11.34 7.43 -20.89
CA GLU A 242 -11.98 8.48 -21.68
C GLU A 242 -11.58 9.89 -21.20
N MET A 243 -11.49 10.10 -19.88
CA MET A 243 -11.11 11.39 -19.29
C MET A 243 -9.63 11.74 -19.53
N PHE A 244 -8.74 10.75 -19.48
CA PHE A 244 -7.30 10.99 -19.41
C PHE A 244 -6.51 10.41 -20.58
N GLY A 245 -7.16 9.70 -21.51
CA GLY A 245 -6.47 8.89 -22.51
C GLY A 245 -5.82 7.65 -21.89
N ASN A 246 -4.87 7.04 -22.61
CA ASN A 246 -4.06 5.93 -22.10
C ASN A 246 -2.66 6.43 -21.73
N PRO A 247 -2.40 6.78 -20.45
CA PRO A 247 -1.08 7.21 -20.01
C PRO A 247 -0.13 6.04 -19.70
N PHE A 248 -0.64 4.81 -19.64
CA PHE A 248 0.11 3.68 -19.11
C PHE A 248 1.07 3.09 -20.14
N ILE A 249 2.31 2.87 -19.70
CA ILE A 249 3.31 2.10 -20.42
C ILE A 249 3.34 0.69 -19.83
N GLU A 250 3.20 -0.34 -20.66
CA GLU A 250 3.35 -1.72 -20.20
C GLU A 250 4.84 -2.03 -19.98
N TYR A 251 5.14 -2.45 -18.75
CA TYR A 251 6.41 -2.97 -18.31
C TYR A 251 6.36 -4.50 -18.33
N SER A 252 7.51 -5.10 -18.63
CA SER A 252 7.73 -6.54 -18.52
C SER A 252 9.17 -6.78 -18.07
N GLY A 253 9.44 -7.96 -17.52
CA GLY A 253 10.75 -8.36 -17.06
C GLY A 253 10.98 -8.13 -15.57
N LYS A 254 11.96 -8.84 -15.02
CA LYS A 254 12.30 -8.84 -13.58
C LYS A 254 13.05 -7.58 -13.15
N GLU A 255 13.62 -6.86 -14.10
CA GLU A 255 14.36 -5.61 -13.94
C GLU A 255 13.46 -4.43 -13.50
N GLN A 256 12.15 -4.56 -13.68
CA GLN A 256 11.14 -3.58 -13.25
C GLN A 256 10.76 -3.76 -11.77
N TYR A 257 11.30 -4.79 -11.13
CA TYR A 257 11.06 -5.13 -9.74
C TYR A 257 12.30 -4.87 -8.90
N VAL A 258 12.06 -4.48 -7.66
CA VAL A 258 13.07 -4.44 -6.61
C VAL A 258 12.89 -5.65 -5.70
N TRP A 259 13.99 -6.36 -5.47
CA TRP A 259 14.01 -7.66 -4.80
C TRP A 259 14.62 -7.52 -3.41
N ALA A 260 14.02 -8.18 -2.42
CA ALA A 260 14.52 -8.13 -1.04
C ALA A 260 15.91 -8.80 -0.89
N SER A 261 16.27 -9.73 -1.77
CA SER A 261 17.62 -10.28 -1.89
C SER A 261 17.98 -10.71 -3.32
N ASP A 262 19.28 -10.79 -3.63
CA ASP A 262 19.78 -11.25 -4.93
C ASP A 262 19.41 -12.72 -5.22
N ARG A 263 19.31 -13.55 -4.17
CA ARG A 263 18.79 -14.93 -4.28
C ARG A 263 17.34 -14.96 -4.75
N ASP A 264 16.53 -13.97 -4.37
CA ASP A 264 15.14 -13.85 -4.80
C ASP A 264 15.04 -13.45 -6.28
N ALA A 265 15.98 -12.64 -6.78
CA ALA A 265 16.04 -12.21 -8.17
C ALA A 265 16.49 -13.33 -9.14
N GLU A 266 17.27 -14.29 -8.65
CA GLU A 266 17.67 -15.51 -9.39
C GLU A 266 16.58 -16.59 -9.32
N ALA A 267 15.94 -16.74 -8.15
CA ALA A 267 14.84 -17.69 -7.95
C ALA A 267 13.48 -17.19 -8.44
N ALA A 268 13.41 -16.06 -9.15
CA ALA A 268 12.22 -15.22 -9.42
C ALA A 268 10.86 -15.91 -9.66
N SER A 269 10.83 -17.17 -10.12
CA SER A 269 9.59 -17.86 -10.45
C SER A 269 8.66 -18.14 -9.25
N PRO A 270 9.07 -18.64 -8.05
CA PRO A 270 8.18 -18.83 -6.91
C PRO A 270 8.04 -17.64 -5.95
N VAL A 271 8.97 -16.69 -5.95
CA VAL A 271 9.11 -15.72 -4.85
C VAL A 271 8.03 -14.63 -4.89
N CYS A 272 7.66 -14.13 -6.07
CA CYS A 272 6.51 -13.22 -6.21
C CYS A 272 5.16 -13.96 -6.22
N ARG A 273 5.14 -15.30 -6.05
CA ARG A 273 3.88 -16.07 -6.11
C ARG A 273 3.05 -15.81 -4.85
N SER A 274 2.12 -14.90 -5.03
CA SER A 274 0.81 -14.87 -4.37
C SER A 274 0.74 -14.25 -2.97
N ILE A 275 0.86 -12.93 -2.90
CA ILE A 275 0.09 -12.14 -1.92
C ILE A 275 -1.44 -12.31 -2.17
N ASN A 276 -1.84 -12.79 -3.36
CA ASN A 276 -3.25 -12.82 -3.80
C ASN A 276 -3.96 -14.20 -3.77
N LYS A 277 -3.27 -15.32 -3.47
CA LYS A 277 -3.97 -16.61 -3.26
C LYS A 277 -4.32 -16.77 -1.78
N VAL A 278 -5.05 -15.82 -1.21
CA VAL A 278 -5.53 -15.98 0.16
C VAL A 278 -6.94 -15.47 0.33
N TYR A 279 -7.86 -16.42 0.46
CA TYR A 279 -8.99 -16.26 1.37
C TYR A 279 -8.73 -17.20 2.55
N GLY A 280 -8.58 -16.62 3.74
CA GLY A 280 -8.61 -17.33 5.01
C GLY A 280 -7.28 -17.34 5.79
N PRO A 281 -7.35 -17.24 7.12
CA PRO A 281 -6.18 -17.27 8.01
C PRO A 281 -5.37 -18.57 7.87
N ASN A 282 -6.03 -19.64 7.43
CA ASN A 282 -5.47 -20.98 7.32
C ASN A 282 -4.66 -21.26 6.04
N THR A 283 -4.48 -20.27 5.16
CA THR A 283 -3.68 -20.47 3.95
C THR A 283 -2.18 -20.46 4.27
N PRO A 284 -1.35 -21.21 3.51
CA PRO A 284 0.09 -21.31 3.82
C PRO A 284 0.81 -19.96 3.94
N PRO A 285 0.56 -18.94 3.07
CA PRO A 285 1.18 -17.61 3.20
C PRO A 285 0.83 -16.89 4.49
N CYS A 286 -0.46 -16.86 4.86
CA CYS A 286 -0.88 -16.19 6.08
C CYS A 286 -0.50 -16.97 7.34
N LYS A 287 -0.49 -18.30 7.30
CA LYS A 287 0.08 -19.15 8.36
C LYS A 287 1.52 -18.80 8.66
N GLU A 288 2.35 -18.71 7.63
CA GLU A 288 3.76 -18.40 7.83
C GLU A 288 3.98 -16.95 8.27
N PHE A 289 3.24 -16.00 7.68
CA PHE A 289 3.21 -14.61 8.16
C PHE A 289 2.85 -14.56 9.65
N CYS A 290 1.80 -15.27 10.05
CA CYS A 290 1.30 -15.28 11.43
C CYS A 290 2.20 -16.02 12.41
N ARG A 291 2.87 -17.11 12.00
CA ARG A 291 3.91 -17.75 12.82
C ARG A 291 5.06 -16.78 13.16
N ASN A 292 5.40 -15.90 12.22
CA ASN A 292 6.49 -14.95 12.38
C ASN A 292 6.05 -13.61 13.00
N ASN A 293 4.74 -13.38 13.15
CA ASN A 293 4.18 -12.15 13.69
C ASN A 293 3.08 -12.51 14.71
N PRO A 294 3.37 -12.42 16.03
CA PRO A 294 2.47 -12.94 17.07
C PRO A 294 1.08 -12.27 17.13
N VAL A 295 0.92 -11.16 16.41
CA VAL A 295 -0.32 -10.36 16.33
C VAL A 295 -1.13 -10.78 15.10
N CYS A 296 -1.61 -12.02 15.10
CA CYS A 296 -2.27 -12.60 13.94
C CYS A 296 -3.49 -13.44 14.33
N PRO A 297 -4.48 -13.58 13.43
CA PRO A 297 -5.75 -14.26 13.71
C PRO A 297 -5.63 -15.67 14.27
N GLU A 298 -4.59 -16.42 13.90
CA GLU A 298 -4.43 -17.84 14.23
C GLU A 298 -4.22 -18.11 15.73
N HIS A 299 -3.90 -17.10 16.54
CA HIS A 299 -3.68 -17.27 17.99
C HIS A 299 -4.88 -16.90 18.87
N SER A 300 -6.04 -16.64 18.26
CA SER A 300 -7.27 -16.27 18.97
C SER A 300 -8.38 -17.27 18.69
N THR A 301 -8.17 -18.51 19.13
CA THR A 301 -9.23 -19.48 19.43
C THR A 301 -9.73 -19.23 20.84
#